data_AF-A0A0B3ARI8-F1
#
_entry.id   AF-A0A0B3ARI8-F1
#
_cell.length_a   1.000
_cell.length_b   1.000
_cell.length_c   1.000
_cell.angle_alpha   90.00
_cell.angle_beta   90.00
_cell.angle_gamma   90.00
#
_symmetry.space_group_name_H-M   'P 1'
#
loop_
_entity.id
_entity.type
_entity.pdbx_description
1 polymer ?
#
loop_
_entity_poly.entity_id
_entity_poly.type
_entity_poly.pdbx_seq_one_letter_code
_entity_poly.pdbx_strand_id
1 'polypeptide(L)'
;MKTLISTLFLGGALIFNSYSQTTEKTKDVFKQYNEKGQLIREVYGNLLIGRAFKDFKYDEKGNKIEENYKEDNNGDGKFEYQVISKYDENGNKIGMISKYDSDLDGKFDHLVREKYDENGNLIERIPKRGKIKDD
;
A
#
# COMPACT_ATOMS: atom_id res chain seq x y z
N MET A 1 7.96 1.65 24.53
CA MET A 1 7.69 0.97 23.25
C MET A 1 7.67 -0.53 23.53
N LYS A 2 6.56 -1.21 23.24
CA LYS A 2 6.45 -2.67 23.38
C LYS A 2 6.35 -3.27 21.99
N THR A 3 7.28 -4.15 21.64
CA THR A 3 7.28 -4.87 20.37
C THR A 3 6.89 -6.33 20.62
N LEU A 4 5.84 -6.80 19.95
CA LEU A 4 5.42 -8.20 19.98
C LEU A 4 5.68 -8.82 18.61
N ILE A 5 6.32 -9.98 18.58
CA ILE A 5 6.55 -10.77 17.37
C ILE A 5 5.70 -12.03 17.49
N SER A 6 4.85 -12.31 16.51
CA SER A 6 4.05 -13.53 16.47
C SER A 6 4.16 -14.22 15.12
N THR A 7 4.14 -15.54 15.16
CA THR A 7 4.18 -16.42 13.99
C THR A 7 2.78 -16.98 13.76
N LEU A 8 2.23 -16.83 12.56
CA LEU A 8 0.95 -17.45 12.17
C LEU A 8 1.14 -18.31 10.93
N PHE A 9 0.38 -19.40 10.85
CA PHE A 9 0.18 -20.17 9.62
C PHE A 9 -1.18 -19.77 9.03
N LEU A 10 -1.18 -19.15 7.86
CA LEU A 10 -2.41 -18.87 7.11
C LEU A 10 -2.30 -19.57 5.75
N GLY A 11 -3.13 -20.58 5.51
CA GLY A 11 -3.18 -21.28 4.22
C GLY A 11 -1.91 -22.07 3.83
N GLY A 12 -1.06 -22.44 4.80
CA GLY A 12 0.15 -23.24 4.57
C GLY A 12 1.45 -22.43 4.36
N ALA A 13 1.37 -21.10 4.30
CA ALA A 13 2.54 -20.22 4.27
C ALA A 13 2.88 -19.68 5.68
N LEU A 14 4.17 -19.64 6.01
CA LEU A 14 4.69 -19.07 7.25
C LEU A 14 4.80 -17.55 7.10
N ILE A 15 4.12 -16.81 7.98
CA ILE A 15 4.15 -15.34 8.00
C ILE A 15 4.57 -14.83 9.37
N PHE A 16 5.45 -13.81 9.39
CA PHE A 16 5.93 -13.17 10.60
C PHE A 16 5.24 -11.82 10.79
N ASN A 17 4.61 -11.63 11.94
CA ASN A 17 3.99 -10.36 12.30
C ASN A 17 4.83 -9.65 13.36
N SER A 18 5.04 -8.35 13.18
CA SER A 18 5.62 -7.47 14.20
C SER A 18 4.63 -6.37 14.53
N TYR A 19 4.41 -6.15 15.81
CA TYR A 19 3.52 -5.12 16.33
C TYR A 19 4.28 -4.22 17.28
N SER A 20 4.26 -2.90 17.05
CA SER A 20 4.85 -1.90 17.93
C SER A 20 3.77 -0.94 18.43
N GLN A 21 3.62 -0.86 19.76
CA GLN A 21 2.79 0.15 20.42
C GLN A 21 3.67 1.27 20.99
N THR A 22 3.39 2.50 20.57
CA THR A 22 3.95 3.72 21.15
C THR A 22 3.06 4.25 22.27
N THR A 23 3.63 4.91 23.27
CA THR A 23 2.88 5.53 24.37
C THR A 23 2.12 6.80 23.94
N GLU A 24 2.44 7.32 22.76
CA GLU A 24 1.55 8.23 22.03
C GLU A 24 0.45 7.38 21.39
N LYS A 25 -0.83 7.64 21.72
CA LYS A 25 -2.05 6.94 21.25
C LYS A 25 -2.23 6.91 19.72
N THR A 26 -1.25 7.35 18.93
CA THR A 26 -1.44 7.84 17.56
C THR A 26 -0.77 7.00 16.49
N LYS A 27 0.10 6.03 16.79
CA LYS A 27 0.86 5.29 15.76
C LYS A 27 1.11 3.84 16.13
N ASP A 28 0.04 3.05 16.11
CA ASP A 28 0.21 1.60 16.03
C ASP A 28 0.82 1.27 14.67
N VAL A 29 1.93 0.51 14.70
CA VAL A 29 2.57 0.03 13.48
C VAL A 29 2.54 -1.48 13.49
N PHE A 30 1.97 -2.04 12.42
CA PHE A 30 1.90 -3.47 12.20
C PHE A 30 2.62 -3.82 10.90
N LYS A 31 3.56 -4.78 10.97
CA LYS A 31 4.35 -5.23 9.84
C LYS A 31 4.18 -6.72 9.65
N GLN A 32 4.05 -7.16 8.40
CA GLN A 32 4.04 -8.56 8.03
C GLN A 32 5.19 -8.85 7.07
N TYR A 33 5.82 -10.00 7.26
CA TYR A 33 6.93 -10.45 6.43
C TYR A 33 6.63 -11.84 5.86
N ASN A 34 7.12 -12.09 4.65
CA ASN A 34 7.12 -13.41 4.05
C ASN A 34 8.21 -14.31 4.65
N GLU A 35 8.27 -15.56 4.19
CA GLU A 35 9.24 -16.58 4.64
C GLU A 35 10.71 -16.21 4.38
N LYS A 36 10.95 -15.37 3.35
CA LYS A 36 12.27 -14.83 3.02
C LYS A 36 12.65 -13.61 3.89
N GLY A 37 11.79 -13.21 4.83
CA GLY A 37 11.99 -12.04 5.69
C GLY A 37 11.74 -10.69 5.01
N GLN A 38 11.10 -10.67 3.84
CA GLN A 38 10.77 -9.44 3.12
C GLN A 38 9.44 -8.88 3.61
N LEU A 39 9.36 -7.56 3.78
CA LEU A 39 8.16 -6.85 4.24
C LEU A 39 7.06 -6.92 3.17
N ILE A 40 5.96 -7.62 3.43
CA ILE A 40 4.84 -7.74 2.48
C ILE A 40 3.68 -6.81 2.82
N ARG A 41 3.58 -6.37 4.07
CA ARG A 41 2.56 -5.42 4.51
C ARG A 41 3.06 -4.55 5.65
N GLU A 42 2.74 -3.27 5.61
CA GLU A 42 2.91 -2.32 6.70
C GLU A 42 1.63 -1.51 6.89
N VAL A 43 1.16 -1.41 8.13
CA VAL A 43 -0.06 -0.69 8.50
C VAL A 43 0.29 0.32 9.58
N TYR A 44 -0.16 1.56 9.40
CA TYR A 44 0.02 2.66 10.34
C TYR A 44 -1.32 3.19 10.83
N GLY A 45 -1.37 3.64 12.07
CA GLY A 45 -2.55 4.30 12.63
C GLY A 45 -3.61 3.30 13.09
N ASN A 46 -4.82 3.80 13.34
CA ASN A 46 -5.90 2.99 13.89
C ASN A 46 -7.27 3.45 13.38
N LEU A 47 -8.29 2.63 13.66
CA LEU A 47 -9.65 2.85 13.19
C LEU A 47 -10.29 4.17 13.69
N LEU A 48 -9.73 4.82 14.71
CA LEU A 48 -10.33 6.03 15.29
C LEU A 48 -9.82 7.33 14.65
N ILE A 49 -8.62 7.31 14.06
CA ILE A 49 -7.94 8.53 13.58
C ILE A 49 -7.53 8.45 12.10
N GLY A 50 -7.83 7.32 11.45
CA GLY A 50 -7.33 7.00 10.13
C GLY A 50 -6.20 5.97 10.15
N ARG A 51 -6.10 5.25 9.04
CA ARG A 51 -5.17 4.15 8.85
C ARG A 51 -4.62 4.14 7.44
N ALA A 52 -3.32 3.94 7.33
CA ALA A 52 -2.64 3.73 6.07
C ALA A 52 -2.16 2.28 5.94
N PHE A 53 -2.24 1.73 4.72
CA PHE A 53 -1.77 0.40 4.36
C PHE A 53 -0.74 0.51 3.24
N LYS A 54 0.35 -0.23 3.36
CA LYS A 54 1.31 -0.48 2.29
C LYS A 54 1.43 -1.97 2.07
N ASP A 55 1.04 -2.45 0.90
CA ASP A 55 1.27 -3.82 0.47
C ASP A 55 2.42 -3.86 -0.55
N PHE A 56 3.29 -4.86 -0.43
CA PHE A 56 4.45 -5.04 -1.30
C PHE A 56 4.41 -6.40 -1.97
N LYS A 57 4.80 -6.45 -3.25
CA LYS A 57 5.03 -7.71 -3.97
C LYS A 57 6.45 -7.74 -4.50
N TYR A 58 7.00 -8.95 -4.51
CA TYR A 58 8.35 -9.23 -4.95
C TYR A 58 8.34 -10.31 -6.02
N ASP A 59 9.30 -10.25 -6.94
CA ASP A 59 9.59 -11.38 -7.84
C ASP A 59 10.31 -12.52 -7.10
N GLU A 60 10.60 -13.60 -7.81
CA GLU A 60 11.28 -14.78 -7.24
C GLU A 60 12.71 -14.48 -6.77
N LYS A 61 13.39 -13.53 -7.43
CA LYS A 61 14.75 -13.06 -7.10
C LYS A 61 14.76 -12.15 -5.88
N GLY A 62 13.59 -11.64 -5.47
CA GLY A 62 13.40 -10.77 -4.32
C GLY A 62 13.37 -9.28 -4.66
N ASN A 63 13.27 -8.90 -5.93
CA ASN A 63 13.11 -7.50 -6.34
C ASN A 63 11.66 -7.06 -6.14
N LYS A 64 11.44 -5.85 -5.64
CA LYS A 64 10.10 -5.28 -5.48
C LYS A 64 9.51 -4.98 -6.86
N ILE A 65 8.36 -5.56 -7.19
CA ILE A 65 7.68 -5.37 -8.48
C ILE A 65 6.40 -4.52 -8.37
N GLU A 66 5.81 -4.45 -7.18
CA GLU A 66 4.61 -3.67 -6.92
C GLU A 66 4.59 -3.12 -5.49
N GLU A 67 4.09 -1.90 -5.34
CA GLU A 67 3.78 -1.28 -4.06
C GLU A 67 2.37 -0.67 -4.15
N ASN A 68 1.49 -1.03 -3.22
CA ASN A 68 0.13 -0.53 -3.15
C ASN A 68 -0.09 0.19 -1.83
N TYR A 69 -0.25 1.50 -1.90
CA TYR A 69 -0.57 2.38 -0.78
C TYR A 69 -2.07 2.67 -0.76
N LYS A 70 -2.71 2.57 0.41
CA LYS A 70 -4.09 3.04 0.63
C LYS A 70 -4.18 3.80 1.94
N GLU A 71 -5.05 4.80 1.98
CA GLU A 71 -5.20 5.63 3.16
C GLU A 71 -6.66 5.99 3.40
N ASP A 72 -7.09 5.69 4.63
CA ASP A 72 -8.33 6.14 5.26
C ASP A 72 -7.91 7.25 6.22
N ASN A 73 -8.23 8.50 5.89
CA ASN A 73 -7.79 9.67 6.64
C ASN A 73 -8.72 10.05 7.79
N ASN A 74 -9.96 9.58 7.77
CA ASN A 74 -11.01 10.02 8.69
C ASN A 74 -11.46 8.91 9.66
N GLY A 75 -10.95 7.69 9.50
CA GLY A 75 -11.25 6.53 10.33
C GLY A 75 -12.63 5.91 10.03
N ASP A 76 -13.26 6.24 8.90
CA ASP A 76 -14.60 5.74 8.56
C ASP A 76 -14.58 4.36 7.89
N GLY A 77 -13.38 3.83 7.61
CA GLY A 77 -13.15 2.53 6.97
C GLY A 77 -13.18 2.55 5.44
N LYS A 78 -13.33 3.72 4.81
CA LYS A 78 -13.21 3.91 3.36
C LYS A 78 -11.86 4.55 3.04
N PHE A 79 -11.37 4.29 1.83
CA PHE A 79 -10.10 4.83 1.39
C PHE A 79 -10.32 6.07 0.54
N GLU A 80 -9.83 7.22 0.98
CA GLU A 80 -9.83 8.44 0.17
C GLU A 80 -8.76 8.41 -0.92
N TYR A 81 -7.69 7.63 -0.69
CA TYR A 81 -6.54 7.61 -1.57
C TYR A 81 -5.99 6.20 -1.78
N GLN A 82 -5.61 5.91 -3.03
CA GLN A 82 -4.85 4.72 -3.38
C GLN A 82 -3.75 5.05 -4.40
N VAL A 83 -2.56 4.49 -4.22
CA VAL A 83 -1.47 4.50 -5.21
C VAL A 83 -0.97 3.10 -5.44
N ILE A 84 -0.87 2.69 -6.70
CA ILE A 84 -0.22 1.44 -7.10
C ILE A 84 0.98 1.82 -7.96
N SER A 85 2.19 1.54 -7.48
CA SER A 85 3.43 1.71 -8.25
C SER A 85 3.93 0.35 -8.73
N LYS A 86 4.40 0.29 -9.97
CA LYS A 86 5.02 -0.90 -10.58
C LYS A 86 6.47 -0.61 -10.93
N TYR A 87 7.30 -1.63 -10.74
CA TYR A 87 8.75 -1.53 -10.93
C TYR A 87 9.24 -2.62 -11.89
N ASP A 88 10.31 -2.32 -12.62
CA ASP A 88 11.06 -3.32 -13.37
C ASP A 88 11.97 -4.15 -12.44
N GLU A 89 12.70 -5.12 -13.02
CA GLU A 89 13.61 -5.98 -12.26
C GLU A 89 14.83 -5.25 -11.67
N ASN A 90 15.14 -4.05 -12.17
CA ASN A 90 16.23 -3.21 -11.68
C ASN A 90 15.74 -2.24 -10.57
N GLY A 91 14.45 -2.25 -10.26
CA GLY A 91 13.84 -1.37 -9.26
C GLY A 91 13.43 0.01 -9.80
N ASN A 92 13.47 0.23 -11.11
CA ASN A 92 12.99 1.48 -11.71
C ASN A 92 11.47 1.48 -11.77
N LYS A 93 10.85 2.61 -11.43
CA LYS A 93 9.39 2.76 -11.56
C LYS A 93 9.04 2.83 -13.05
N ILE A 94 8.20 1.91 -13.52
CA ILE A 94 7.74 1.85 -14.92
C ILE A 94 6.26 2.27 -15.07
N GLY A 95 5.52 2.31 -13.97
CA GLY A 95 4.12 2.71 -14.00
C GLY A 95 3.57 3.09 -12.64
N MET A 96 2.52 3.92 -12.66
CA MET A 96 1.81 4.33 -11.47
C MET A 96 0.31 4.48 -11.76
N ILE A 97 -0.53 4.08 -10.82
CA ILE A 97 -1.96 4.37 -10.83
C ILE A 97 -2.30 5.05 -9.52
N SER A 98 -2.80 6.29 -9.58
CA SER A 98 -3.33 6.99 -8.41
C SER A 98 -4.84 7.10 -8.51
N LYS A 99 -5.56 6.86 -7.42
CA LYS A 99 -7.02 7.02 -7.32
C LYS A 99 -7.36 7.90 -6.12
N TYR A 100 -8.35 8.77 -6.29
CA TYR A 100 -8.83 9.66 -5.23
C TYR A 100 -10.36 9.66 -5.20
N ASP A 101 -10.91 9.73 -3.99
CA ASP A 101 -12.31 9.98 -3.71
C ASP A 101 -12.42 11.44 -3.25
N SER A 102 -12.82 12.32 -4.17
CA SER A 102 -12.85 13.75 -3.89
C SER A 102 -14.10 14.21 -3.15
N ASP A 103 -15.20 13.46 -3.26
CA ASP A 103 -16.47 13.78 -2.61
C ASP A 103 -16.72 13.00 -1.31
N LEU A 104 -15.80 12.09 -0.94
CA LEU A 104 -15.80 11.30 0.28
C LEU A 104 -17.02 10.38 0.40
N ASP A 105 -17.56 9.90 -0.73
CA ASP A 105 -18.70 8.97 -0.73
C ASP A 105 -18.27 7.49 -0.55
N GLY A 106 -16.96 7.23 -0.55
CA GLY A 106 -16.33 5.92 -0.49
C GLY A 106 -16.01 5.31 -1.85
N LYS A 107 -16.11 6.08 -2.95
CA LYS A 107 -15.83 5.61 -4.30
C LYS A 107 -14.93 6.60 -5.02
N PHE A 108 -13.80 6.09 -5.50
CA PHE A 108 -12.89 6.87 -6.32
C PHE A 108 -13.60 7.50 -7.53
N ASP A 109 -13.40 8.79 -7.72
CA ASP A 109 -13.95 9.59 -8.82
C ASP A 109 -12.85 10.25 -9.67
N HIS A 110 -11.60 10.11 -9.24
CA HIS A 110 -10.41 10.49 -9.97
C HIS A 110 -9.45 9.32 -10.08
N LEU A 111 -8.88 9.14 -11.28
CA LEU A 111 -7.77 8.22 -11.51
C LEU A 111 -6.78 8.81 -12.47
N VAL A 112 -5.50 8.56 -12.21
CA VAL A 112 -4.42 8.90 -13.12
C VAL A 112 -3.59 7.64 -13.35
N ARG A 113 -3.38 7.26 -14.61
CA ARG A 113 -2.36 6.26 -14.97
C ARG A 113 -1.16 6.96 -15.56
N GLU A 114 0.01 6.58 -15.11
CA GLU A 114 1.28 7.10 -15.58
C GLU A 114 2.19 5.95 -16.02
N LYS A 115 2.97 6.19 -17.07
CA LYS A 115 4.07 5.31 -17.51
C LYS A 115 5.37 6.10 -17.57
N TYR A 116 6.44 5.40 -17.27
CA TYR A 116 7.77 5.96 -17.16
C TYR A 116 8.73 5.21 -18.09
N ASP A 117 9.73 5.91 -18.63
CA ASP A 117 10.84 5.28 -19.33
C ASP A 117 11.88 4.69 -18.36
N GLU A 118 12.91 4.05 -18.91
CA GLU A 118 14.01 3.43 -18.15
C GLU A 118 14.86 4.43 -17.34
N ASN A 119 14.81 5.72 -17.69
CA ASN A 119 15.50 6.79 -16.98
C ASN A 119 14.62 7.43 -15.89
N GLY A 120 13.38 6.94 -15.73
CA GLY A 120 12.41 7.45 -14.78
C GLY A 120 11.66 8.70 -15.25
N ASN A 121 11.72 9.05 -16.54
CA ASN A 121 10.95 10.16 -17.09
C ASN A 121 9.50 9.75 -17.37
N LEU A 122 8.55 10.61 -17.04
CA LEU A 122 7.13 10.42 -17.37
C LEU A 122 6.93 10.52 -18.89
N ILE A 123 6.47 9.44 -19.51
CA ILE A 123 6.23 9.38 -20.96
C ILE A 123 4.74 9.35 -21.34
N GLU A 124 3.87 8.97 -20.40
CA GLU A 124 2.43 8.93 -20.64
C GLU A 124 1.68 9.22 -19.34
N ARG A 125 0.66 10.08 -19.41
CA ARG A 125 -0.26 10.37 -18.30
C ARG A 125 -1.70 10.42 -18.78
N ILE A 126 -2.52 9.50 -18.30
CA ILE A 126 -3.94 9.39 -18.65
C ILE A 126 -4.80 9.68 -17.41
N PRO A 127 -5.39 10.89 -17.30
CA PRO A 127 -6.39 11.16 -16.29
C PRO A 127 -7.76 10.61 -16.69
N LYS A 128 -8.52 10.12 -15.71
CA LYS A 128 -9.92 9.74 -15.82
C LYS A 128 -10.68 10.40 -14.67
N ARG A 129 -11.86 10.95 -14.99
CA ARG A 129 -12.78 11.57 -14.03
C ARG A 129 -14.13 10.87 -14.06
N GLY A 130 -14.87 11.01 -12.97
CA GLY A 130 -16.16 10.37 -12.75
C GLY A 130 -16.00 9.04 -12.03
N LYS A 131 -17.10 8.56 -11.43
CA LYS A 131 -17.10 7.38 -10.57
C LYS A 131 -16.46 6.19 -11.26
N ILE A 132 -15.44 5.66 -10.61
CA ILE A 132 -14.63 4.55 -11.09
C ILE A 132 -15.21 3.30 -10.49
N LYS A 133 -15.64 2.37 -11.34
CA LYS A 133 -16.01 1.04 -10.87
C LYS A 133 -14.74 0.37 -10.37
N ASP A 134 -14.82 -0.25 -9.19
CA ASP A 134 -13.81 -1.20 -8.76
C ASP A 134 -13.92 -2.41 -9.70
N ASP A 135 -12.87 -2.64 -10.48
CA ASP A 135 -12.69 -3.83 -11.32
C ASP A 135 -12.25 -5.02 -10.47
#